data_AF-A0A2R6P1X6-F1
#
_entry.id   AF-A0A2R6P1X6-F1
#
_cell.length_a   1.000
_cell.length_b   1.000
_cell.length_c   1.000
_cell.angle_alpha   90.00
_cell.angle_beta   90.00
_cell.angle_gamma   90.00
#
_symmetry.space_group_name_H-M   'P 1'
#
loop_
_entity.id
_entity.type
_entity.pdbx_description
1 polymer ?
#
loop_
_entity_poly.entity_id
_entity_poly.type
_entity_poly.pdbx_seq_one_letter_code
_entity_poly.pdbx_strand_id
1 'polypeptide(L)'
;MTALQLMLSYATSPASLSPLPVPKDRLVVRIGEKNEASRRLFEKLGFVVTKRVEVFEEIEMRFEASGKLSEDQSRSWRTGEIRPFVL
;
A
#
# COMPACT_ATOMS: atom_id res chain seq x y z
N MET A 1 7.84 14.49 -9.13
CA MET A 1 7.10 13.38 -9.75
C MET A 1 5.61 13.63 -9.57
N THR A 2 4.94 14.19 -10.57
CA THR A 2 3.61 14.80 -10.42
C THR A 2 2.46 13.83 -10.75
N ALA A 3 2.63 12.92 -11.71
CA ALA A 3 1.53 12.06 -12.17
C ALA A 3 1.04 11.05 -11.10
N LEU A 4 1.96 10.38 -10.40
CA LEU A 4 1.59 9.39 -9.37
C LEU A 4 0.93 10.05 -8.15
N GLN A 5 1.43 11.22 -7.73
CA GLN A 5 0.79 12.00 -6.66
C GLN A 5 -0.63 12.45 -7.04
N LEU A 6 -0.83 12.86 -8.29
CA LEU A 6 -2.15 13.21 -8.81
C LEU A 6 -3.09 11.99 -8.81
N MET A 7 -2.61 10.84 -9.30
CA MET A 7 -3.37 9.60 -9.32
C MET A 7 -3.78 9.16 -7.91
N LEU A 8 -2.86 9.18 -6.95
CA LEU A 8 -3.15 8.86 -5.55
C LEU A 8 -4.14 9.86 -4.93
N SER A 9 -3.99 11.14 -5.23
CA SER A 9 -4.91 12.19 -4.74
C SER A 9 -6.32 11.98 -5.29
N TYR A 10 -6.45 11.68 -6.57
CA TYR A 10 -7.73 11.39 -7.21
C TYR A 10 -8.36 10.09 -6.68
N ALA A 11 -7.59 9.01 -6.62
CA ALA A 11 -8.09 7.70 -6.19
C ALA A 11 -8.54 7.68 -4.73
N THR A 12 -7.97 8.53 -3.88
CA THR A 12 -8.27 8.57 -2.43
C THR A 12 -9.15 9.76 -2.04
N SER A 13 -9.59 10.58 -3.00
CA SER A 13 -10.40 11.77 -2.73
C SER A 13 -11.84 11.40 -2.37
N PRO A 14 -12.38 11.88 -1.24
CA PRO A 14 -13.78 11.68 -0.87
C PRO A 14 -14.79 12.24 -1.88
N ALA A 15 -14.37 13.18 -2.72
CA ALA A 15 -15.21 13.79 -3.76
C ALA A 15 -15.29 12.96 -5.05
N SER A 16 -14.57 11.84 -5.14
CA SER A 16 -14.54 11.01 -6.33
C SER A 16 -15.81 10.18 -6.48
N LEU A 17 -16.22 9.94 -7.72
CA LEU A 17 -17.41 9.15 -8.04
C LEU A 17 -17.13 7.65 -7.87
N SER A 18 -18.19 6.88 -7.59
CA SER A 18 -18.13 5.42 -7.52
C SER A 18 -17.40 4.84 -8.75
N PRO A 19 -16.41 3.94 -8.56
CA PRO A 19 -16.12 3.13 -7.36
C PRO A 19 -15.12 3.74 -6.35
N LEU A 20 -14.78 5.03 -6.47
CA LEU A 20 -13.89 5.74 -5.55
C LEU A 20 -14.68 6.39 -4.39
N PRO A 21 -14.00 6.80 -3.29
CA PRO A 21 -12.57 6.67 -2.98
C PRO A 21 -12.12 5.26 -2.62
N VAL A 22 -10.89 4.92 -3.00
CA VAL A 22 -10.17 3.78 -2.42
C VAL A 22 -9.61 4.19 -1.04
N PRO A 23 -9.95 3.47 0.04
CA PRO A 23 -9.32 3.68 1.34
C PRO A 23 -7.79 3.57 1.23
N LYS A 24 -7.07 4.52 1.82
CA LYS A 24 -5.61 4.62 1.67
C LYS A 24 -4.88 3.35 2.14
N ASP A 25 -5.34 2.76 3.25
CA ASP A 25 -4.84 1.51 3.82
C ASP A 25 -5.01 0.27 2.92
N ARG A 26 -5.85 0.37 1.87
CA ARG A 26 -6.01 -0.66 0.84
C ARG A 26 -5.07 -0.50 -0.35
N LEU A 27 -4.29 0.58 -0.40
CA LEU A 27 -3.30 0.77 -1.46
C LEU A 27 -2.07 -0.09 -1.19
N VAL A 28 -1.73 -0.92 -2.18
CA VAL A 28 -0.59 -1.83 -2.16
C VAL A 28 0.22 -1.64 -3.44
N VAL A 29 1.53 -1.72 -3.31
CA VAL A 29 2.44 -1.84 -4.45
C VAL A 29 3.35 -3.04 -4.26
N ARG A 30 3.58 -3.77 -5.35
CA ARG A 30 4.56 -4.85 -5.43
C ARG A 30 5.64 -4.41 -6.41
N ILE A 31 6.88 -4.42 -5.96
CA ILE A 31 8.04 -4.04 -6.77
C ILE A 31 9.12 -5.10 -6.60
N GLY A 32 9.92 -5.32 -7.63
CA GLY A 32 11.10 -6.18 -7.53
C GLY A 32 12.02 -5.67 -6.42
N GLU A 33 12.55 -6.56 -5.60
CA GLU A 33 13.35 -6.27 -4.41
C GLU A 33 14.60 -5.43 -4.73
N LYS A 34 15.18 -5.68 -5.91
CA LYS A 34 16.37 -4.98 -6.42
C LYS A 34 16.04 -3.61 -7.05
N ASN A 35 14.77 -3.23 -7.18
CA ASN A 35 14.35 -1.94 -7.75
C ASN A 35 14.37 -0.82 -6.71
N GLU A 36 15.58 -0.42 -6.31
CA GLU A 36 15.77 0.61 -5.28
C GLU A 36 15.13 1.95 -5.63
N ALA A 37 15.14 2.35 -6.90
CA ALA A 37 14.60 3.62 -7.36
C ALA A 37 13.08 3.69 -7.09
N SER A 38 12.35 2.62 -7.41
CA SER A 38 10.92 2.52 -7.12
C SER A 38 10.65 2.44 -5.62
N ARG A 39 11.45 1.67 -4.87
CA ARG A 39 11.30 1.57 -3.42
C ARG A 39 11.39 2.95 -2.75
N ARG A 40 12.42 3.72 -3.08
CA ARG A 40 12.62 5.09 -2.54
C ARG A 40 11.52 6.05 -2.99
N LEU A 41 10.97 5.88 -4.19
CA LEU A 41 9.83 6.67 -4.65
C LEU A 41 8.60 6.41 -3.77
N PHE A 42 8.24 5.14 -3.55
CA PHE A 42 7.07 4.79 -2.76
C PHE A 42 7.24 5.10 -1.27
N GLU A 43 8.46 4.95 -0.72
CA GLU A 43 8.81 5.44 0.62
C GLU A 43 8.51 6.94 0.77
N LYS A 44 8.92 7.77 -0.20
CA LYS A 44 8.63 9.22 -0.21
C LYS A 44 7.14 9.56 -0.34
N LEU A 45 6.34 8.63 -0.89
CA LEU A 45 4.89 8.77 -1.01
C LEU A 45 4.14 8.26 0.23
N GLY A 46 4.83 7.75 1.25
CA GLY A 46 4.23 7.25 2.49
C GLY A 46 3.90 5.76 2.50
N PHE A 47 4.50 4.98 1.58
CA PHE A 47 4.40 3.52 1.62
C PHE A 47 5.53 2.93 2.48
N VAL A 48 5.21 1.86 3.20
CA VAL A 48 6.17 1.11 4.03
C VAL A 48 6.21 -0.35 3.59
N VAL A 49 7.38 -0.99 3.65
CA VAL A 49 7.53 -2.42 3.33
C VAL A 49 6.79 -3.25 4.38
N THR A 50 5.84 -4.07 3.94
CA THR A 50 5.06 -4.95 4.82
C THR A 50 5.43 -6.42 4.68
N LYS A 51 5.90 -6.83 3.49
CA LYS A 51 6.25 -8.22 3.20
C LYS A 51 7.38 -8.31 2.18
N ARG A 52 8.29 -9.27 2.38
CA ARG A 52 9.22 -9.74 1.34
C ARG A 52 8.70 -11.07 0.82
N VAL A 53 8.66 -11.23 -0.50
CA VAL A 53 8.18 -12.43 -1.18
C VAL A 53 9.35 -13.04 -1.94
N GLU A 54 10.16 -13.81 -1.22
CA GLU A 54 11.45 -14.35 -1.70
C GLU A 54 11.32 -15.16 -3.00
N VAL A 55 10.25 -15.97 -3.13
CA VAL A 55 10.00 -16.81 -4.33
C VAL A 55 9.91 -15.98 -5.61
N PHE A 56 9.46 -14.73 -5.52
CA PHE A 56 9.32 -13.82 -6.66
C PHE A 56 10.37 -12.70 -6.68
N GLU A 57 11.31 -12.69 -5.72
CA GLU A 57 12.22 -11.55 -5.49
C GLU A 57 11.49 -10.20 -5.46
N GLU A 58 10.32 -10.15 -4.80
CA GLU A 58 9.46 -8.96 -4.72
C GLU A 58 9.32 -8.48 -3.29
N ILE A 59 9.07 -7.18 -3.13
CA ILE A 59 8.62 -6.58 -1.89
C ILE A 59 7.22 -6.00 -2.06
N GLU A 60 6.38 -6.21 -1.06
CA GLU A 60 5.09 -5.56 -0.91
C GLU A 60 5.27 -4.33 -0.02
N MET A 61 4.72 -3.20 -0.46
CA MET A 61 4.64 -1.98 0.33
C MET A 61 3.19 -1.50 0.39
N ARG A 62 2.77 -0.97 1.55
CA ARG A 62 1.40 -0.45 1.77
C ARG A 62 1.42 0.99 2.25
N PHE A 63 0.41 1.75 1.88
CA PHE A 63 0.29 3.14 2.30
C PHE A 63 -0.12 3.22 3.77
N GLU A 64 0.67 3.91 4.59
CA GLU A 64 0.38 4.11 6.01
C GLU A 64 -0.13 5.55 6.22
N ALA A 65 -1.41 5.70 6.57
CA ALA A 65 -2.04 7.01 6.69
C ALA A 65 -1.59 7.84 7.92
N SER A 66 -0.84 7.24 8.84
CA SER A 66 -0.27 7.91 10.02
C SER A 66 0.71 6.94 10.68
N GLY A 67 1.97 7.35 10.88
CA GLY A 67 3.09 6.51 11.33
C GLY A 67 2.97 5.90 12.73
N LYS A 68 2.02 4.97 12.90
CA LYS A 68 1.88 4.03 14.02
C LYS A 68 1.02 2.85 13.57
N LEU A 69 1.59 1.89 12.86
CA LEU A 69 1.14 0.52 12.98
C LEU A 69 1.27 0.13 14.46
N SER A 70 0.14 -0.06 15.14
CA SER A 70 0.15 -0.92 16.33
C SER A 70 0.67 -2.28 15.87
N GLU A 71 1.61 -2.87 16.62
CA GLU A 71 2.21 -4.19 16.31
C GLU A 71 1.18 -5.27 15.97
N ASP A 72 -0.03 -5.12 16.51
CA ASP A 72 -1.19 -5.98 16.30
C ASP A 72 -1.65 -6.04 14.83
N GLN A 73 -1.75 -4.90 14.13
CA GLN A 73 -2.19 -4.91 12.72
C GLN A 73 -1.13 -5.49 11.78
N SER A 74 0.16 -5.24 12.05
CA SER A 74 1.25 -5.84 11.29
C SER A 74 1.29 -7.37 11.39
N ARG A 75 0.74 -7.96 12.47
CA ARG A 75 0.62 -9.42 12.61
C ARG A 75 -0.48 -10.00 11.72
N SER A 76 -1.65 -9.36 11.64
CA SER A 76 -2.79 -9.87 10.85
C SER A 76 -2.46 -10.06 9.36
N TRP A 77 -1.67 -9.17 8.77
CA TRP A 77 -1.27 -9.28 7.35
C TRP A 77 -0.22 -10.37 7.08
N ARG A 78 0.58 -10.77 8.08
CA ARG A 78 1.54 -11.89 7.93
C ARG A 78 0.83 -13.23 7.81
N THR A 79 -0.35 -13.35 8.41
CA THR A 79 -1.11 -14.60 8.50
C THR A 79 -2.00 -14.87 7.28
N GLY A 80 -2.16 -13.90 6.37
CA GLY A 80 -2.98 -14.08 5.17
C GLY A 80 -4.47 -14.30 5.48
N GLU A 81 -4.97 -13.74 6.58
CA GLU A 81 -6.33 -13.94 7.03
C GLU A 81 -7.33 -13.33 6.03
N ILE A 82 -8.06 -14.19 5.32
CA ILE A 82 -9.12 -13.78 4.38
C ILE A 82 -10.31 -13.33 5.21
N ARG A 83 -10.60 -12.02 5.24
CA ARG A 83 -11.87 -11.54 5.77
C ARG A 83 -12.95 -11.71 4.71
N PRO A 84 -14.07 -12.39 5.02
CA PRO A 84 -15.18 -12.51 4.08
C PRO A 84 -15.73 -11.11 3.79
N PHE A 85 -15.90 -10.83 2.50
CA PHE A 85 -16.59 -9.63 2.03
C PHE A 85 -18.09 -9.83 2.27
N VAL A 86 -18.65 -9.10 3.24
CA VAL A 86 -20.09 -9.11 3.52
C VAL A 86 -20.71 -7.94 2.74
N LEU A 87 -21.66 -8.28 1.86
CA LEU A 87 -22.46 -7.37 1.04
C LEU A 87 -23.40 -6.51 1.89
#